data_AF-A0A1R1BCD3-F1
#
_entry.id   AF-A0A1R1BCD3-F1
#
_cell.length_a   1.000
_cell.length_b   1.000
_cell.length_c   1.000
_cell.angle_alpha   90.00
_cell.angle_beta   90.00
_cell.angle_gamma   90.00
#
_symmetry.space_group_name_H-M   'P 1'
#
loop_
_entity.id
_entity.type
_entity.pdbx_description
1 polymer ?
#
loop_
_entity_poly.entity_id
_entity_poly.type
_entity_poly.pdbx_seq_one_letter_code
_entity_poly.pdbx_strand_id
1 'polypeptide(L)'
;MGPQFRDLAVAQGFIAVVLFLLIPLANAFGGPSANRLAGILHGVGASMTLLVATYTWHAYYMYVRGAQGARLKLERRLLVTNLLVLLTVIIGNWLYIGYQSPEGAAEWFKLHLPFGHWVVMEYKEFVSLMAIPCGITAAVCLRRFASSGDGGREVRYAVGVLLSMMWLTLLIGFVFGLVLSKWKGV
;
A
#
# COMPACT_ATOMS: atom_id res chain seq x y z
N MET A 1 15.25 -13.74 17.42
CA MET A 1 14.02 -13.21 16.80
C MET A 1 12.90 -14.15 17.21
N GLY A 2 11.76 -13.66 17.70
CA GLY A 2 10.60 -14.56 17.87
C GLY A 2 10.21 -15.14 16.50
N PRO A 3 9.78 -16.41 16.40
CA PRO A 3 9.53 -17.08 15.10
C PRO A 3 8.60 -16.26 14.19
N GLN A 4 7.47 -15.81 14.74
CA GLN A 4 6.40 -15.09 14.03
C GLN A 4 6.87 -13.81 13.30
N PHE A 5 7.82 -13.06 13.87
CA PHE A 5 8.31 -11.81 13.26
C PHE A 5 9.34 -12.05 12.16
N ARG A 6 10.14 -13.12 12.30
CA ARG A 6 11.05 -13.57 11.24
C ARG A 6 10.24 -14.05 10.05
N ASP A 7 9.23 -14.86 10.30
CA ASP A 7 8.42 -15.47 9.25
C ASP A 7 7.65 -14.42 8.44
N LEU A 8 7.19 -13.34 9.10
CA LEU A 8 6.57 -12.20 8.42
C LEU A 8 7.55 -11.39 7.56
N ALA A 9 8.76 -11.10 8.08
CA ALA A 9 9.79 -10.41 7.30
C ALA A 9 10.23 -11.23 6.08
N VAL A 10 10.34 -12.55 6.24
CA VAL A 10 10.62 -13.49 5.15
C VAL A 10 9.47 -13.50 4.14
N ALA A 11 8.22 -13.58 4.59
CA ALA A 11 7.06 -13.49 3.70
C ALA A 11 7.03 -12.18 2.91
N GLN A 12 7.30 -11.04 3.56
CA GLN A 12 7.41 -9.74 2.91
C GLN A 12 8.56 -9.70 1.89
N GLY A 13 9.70 -10.33 2.19
CA GLY A 13 10.81 -10.48 1.27
C GLY A 13 10.46 -11.31 0.02
N PHE A 14 9.80 -12.46 0.21
CA PHE A 14 9.32 -13.28 -0.91
C PHE A 14 8.28 -12.55 -1.77
N ILE A 15 7.32 -11.88 -1.13
CA ILE A 15 6.33 -11.04 -1.83
C ILE A 15 7.07 -9.97 -2.66
N ALA A 16 8.04 -9.26 -2.07
CA ALA A 16 8.80 -8.24 -2.80
C ALA A 16 9.54 -8.81 -4.01
N VAL A 17 10.19 -9.98 -3.89
CA VAL A 17 10.88 -10.65 -5.00
C VAL A 17 9.89 -11.03 -6.11
N VAL A 18 8.77 -11.65 -5.77
CA VAL A 18 7.72 -12.01 -6.75
C VAL A 18 7.22 -10.75 -7.47
N LEU A 19 6.91 -9.70 -6.73
CA LEU A 19 6.43 -8.43 -7.30
C LEU A 19 7.48 -7.78 -8.21
N PHE A 20 8.77 -7.81 -7.84
CA PHE A 20 9.85 -7.27 -8.68
C PHE A 20 10.00 -8.06 -9.99
N LEU A 21 9.90 -9.39 -9.94
CA LEU A 21 9.95 -10.26 -11.12
C LEU A 21 8.74 -10.08 -12.04
N LEU A 22 7.62 -9.60 -11.52
CA LEU A 22 6.43 -9.26 -12.33
C LEU A 22 6.59 -7.95 -13.10
N ILE A 23 7.56 -7.08 -12.79
CA ILE A 23 7.75 -5.78 -13.48
C ILE A 23 8.26 -5.97 -14.92
N PRO A 24 9.34 -6.74 -15.21
CA PRO A 24 9.75 -7.03 -16.58
C PRO A 24 8.66 -7.74 -17.37
N LEU A 25 7.93 -8.66 -16.71
CA LEU A 25 6.82 -9.38 -17.32
C LEU A 25 5.64 -8.44 -17.66
N ALA A 26 5.33 -7.46 -16.82
CA ALA A 26 4.31 -6.45 -17.10
C ALA A 26 4.72 -5.55 -18.28
N ASN A 27 6.00 -5.20 -18.39
CA ASN A 27 6.50 -4.36 -19.48
C ASN A 27 6.62 -5.09 -20.83
N ALA A 28 6.82 -6.41 -20.84
CA ALA A 28 6.96 -7.19 -22.07
C ALA A 28 5.66 -7.34 -22.87
N PHE A 29 4.49 -7.19 -22.22
CA PHE A 29 3.17 -7.42 -22.81
C PHE A 29 2.24 -6.19 -22.83
N GLY A 30 2.73 -5.01 -22.42
CA GLY A 30 1.95 -3.76 -22.41
C GLY A 30 1.84 -3.13 -23.81
N GLY A 31 0.62 -2.85 -24.27
CA GLY A 31 0.37 -2.08 -25.49
C GLY A 31 0.73 -0.59 -25.35
N PRO A 32 0.79 0.18 -26.46
CA PRO A 32 1.00 1.63 -26.39
C PRO A 32 -0.15 2.31 -25.62
N SER A 33 0.18 3.18 -24.65
CA SER A 33 -0.80 4.02 -23.93
C SER A 33 -0.38 5.48 -23.95
N ALA A 34 -1.36 6.39 -24.02
CA ALA A 34 -1.12 7.84 -23.95
C ALA A 34 -0.61 8.28 -22.56
N ASN A 35 -0.82 7.46 -21.52
CA ASN A 35 -0.47 7.77 -20.12
C ASN A 35 0.72 6.94 -19.59
N ARG A 36 1.51 6.33 -20.48
CA ARG A 36 2.59 5.40 -20.11
C ARG A 36 3.56 5.95 -19.05
N LEU A 37 3.98 7.20 -19.20
CA LEU A 37 4.89 7.84 -18.24
C LEU A 37 4.22 7.98 -16.86
N ALA A 38 2.97 8.42 -16.82
CA ALA A 38 2.22 8.58 -15.59
C ALA A 38 1.97 7.22 -14.90
N GLY A 39 1.68 6.18 -15.67
CA GLY A 39 1.58 4.79 -15.18
C GLY A 39 2.88 4.27 -14.58
N ILE A 40 4.02 4.49 -15.25
CA ILE A 40 5.34 4.12 -14.73
C ILE A 40 5.66 4.88 -13.42
N LEU A 41 5.47 6.19 -13.41
CA LEU A 41 5.75 7.03 -12.23
C LEU A 41 4.87 6.63 -11.05
N HIS A 42 3.58 6.35 -11.29
CA HIS A 42 2.69 5.84 -10.26
C HIS A 42 3.11 4.46 -9.77
N GLY A 43 3.49 3.53 -10.66
CA GLY A 43 3.97 2.20 -10.30
C GLY A 43 5.24 2.24 -9.43
N VAL A 44 6.20 3.12 -9.77
CA VAL A 44 7.39 3.37 -8.95
C VAL A 44 7.01 3.99 -7.59
N GLY A 45 6.11 4.97 -7.58
CA GLY A 45 5.60 5.60 -6.36
C GLY A 45 4.87 4.62 -5.43
N ALA A 46 4.02 3.76 -5.99
CA ALA A 46 3.31 2.72 -5.26
C ALA A 46 4.28 1.67 -4.69
N SER A 47 5.30 1.28 -5.47
CA SER A 47 6.37 0.37 -5.02
C SER A 47 7.14 0.96 -3.84
N MET A 48 7.54 2.23 -3.94
CA MET A 48 8.25 2.94 -2.87
C MET A 48 7.39 3.07 -1.61
N THR A 49 6.11 3.39 -1.78
CA THR A 49 5.15 3.51 -0.66
C THR A 49 4.98 2.18 0.07
N LEU A 50 4.82 1.07 -0.66
CA LEU A 50 4.71 -0.26 -0.07
C LEU A 50 6.00 -0.67 0.65
N LEU A 51 7.17 -0.34 0.07
CA LEU A 51 8.47 -0.59 0.70
C LEU A 51 8.62 0.20 2.01
N VAL A 52 8.30 1.49 2.01
CA VAL A 52 8.36 2.32 3.22
C VAL A 52 7.35 1.84 4.27
N ALA A 53 6.12 1.48 3.87
CA ALA A 53 5.14 0.87 4.76
C ALA A 53 5.66 -0.43 5.40
N THR A 54 6.38 -1.26 4.63
CA THR A 54 7.05 -2.47 5.12
C THR A 54 8.12 -2.13 6.17
N TYR A 55 8.95 -1.10 5.93
CA TYR A 55 9.94 -0.65 6.93
C TYR A 55 9.31 -0.03 8.18
N THR A 56 8.16 0.62 8.04
CA THR A 56 7.38 1.15 9.16
C THR A 56 6.81 0.01 10.00
N TRP A 57 6.29 -1.02 9.35
CA TRP A 57 5.84 -2.23 10.01
C TRP A 57 6.98 -2.94 10.77
N HIS A 58 8.16 -3.06 10.18
CA HIS A 58 9.32 -3.58 10.91
C HIS A 58 9.76 -2.70 12.10
N ALA A 59 9.55 -1.38 12.05
CA ALA A 59 9.84 -0.51 13.18
C ALA A 59 8.91 -0.77 14.38
N TYR A 60 7.68 -1.21 14.12
CA TYR A 60 6.70 -1.57 15.16
C TYR A 60 7.22 -2.69 16.07
N TYR A 61 8.03 -3.62 15.56
CA TYR A 61 8.65 -4.66 16.38
C TYR A 61 9.54 -4.10 17.51
N MET A 62 10.37 -3.10 17.21
CA MET A 62 11.22 -2.50 18.25
C MET A 62 10.39 -1.71 19.26
N TYR A 63 9.29 -1.11 18.81
CA TYR A 63 8.35 -0.42 19.67
C TYR A 63 7.62 -1.38 20.63
N VAL A 64 7.10 -2.52 20.13
CA VAL A 64 6.39 -3.48 21.00
C VAL A 64 7.32 -4.09 22.05
N ARG A 65 8.61 -4.26 21.73
CA ARG A 65 9.64 -4.73 22.67
C ARG A 65 10.11 -3.67 23.68
N GLY A 66 9.63 -2.43 23.58
CA GLY A 66 10.02 -1.36 24.50
C GLY A 66 11.47 -0.89 24.34
N ALA A 67 12.07 -1.06 23.16
CA ALA A 67 13.44 -0.58 22.92
C ALA A 67 13.49 0.96 23.04
N GLN A 68 14.57 1.48 23.63
CA GLN A 68 14.74 2.92 23.86
C GLN A 68 14.67 3.69 22.54
N GLY A 69 13.87 4.77 22.52
CA GLY A 69 13.66 5.60 21.32
C GLY A 69 12.84 4.97 20.19
N ALA A 70 12.41 3.70 20.31
CA ALA A 70 11.70 3.00 19.24
C ALA A 70 10.33 3.64 18.92
N ARG A 71 9.64 4.20 19.92
CA ARG A 71 8.39 4.95 19.73
C ARG A 71 8.58 6.12 18.76
N LEU A 72 9.53 7.01 19.05
CA LEU A 72 9.80 8.19 18.22
C LEU A 72 10.23 7.79 16.80
N LYS A 73 11.02 6.71 16.68
CA LYS A 73 11.42 6.16 15.38
C LYS A 73 10.22 5.65 14.58
N LEU A 74 9.31 4.91 15.23
CA LEU A 74 8.07 4.44 14.59
C LEU A 74 7.19 5.62 14.17
N GLU A 75 7.05 6.63 15.03
CA GLU A 75 6.24 7.81 14.74
C GLU A 75 6.75 8.59 13.51
N ARG A 76 8.06 8.84 13.43
CA ARG A 76 8.67 9.50 12.27
C ARG A 76 8.47 8.71 10.98
N ARG A 77 8.64 7.38 11.04
CA ARG A 77 8.43 6.50 9.89
C ARG A 77 6.97 6.47 9.45
N LEU A 78 6.05 6.44 10.41
CA LEU A 78 4.61 6.45 10.14
C LEU A 78 4.17 7.79 9.51
N LEU A 79 4.74 8.92 9.94
CA LEU A 79 4.52 10.21 9.28
C LEU A 79 4.93 10.17 7.81
N VAL A 80 6.17 9.74 7.52
CA VAL A 80 6.65 9.61 6.14
C VAL A 80 5.78 8.65 5.32
N THR A 81 5.38 7.52 5.92
CA THR A 81 4.50 6.55 5.27
C THR A 81 3.16 7.18 4.91
N ASN A 82 2.50 7.88 5.85
CA ASN A 82 1.21 8.51 5.61
C ASN A 82 1.29 9.60 4.52
N LEU A 83 2.39 10.36 4.46
CA LEU A 83 2.62 11.32 3.38
C LEU A 83 2.75 10.63 2.02
N LEU A 84 3.51 9.53 1.95
CA LEU A 84 3.65 8.76 0.72
C LEU A 84 2.34 8.08 0.28
N VAL A 85 1.56 7.57 1.24
CA VAL A 85 0.21 7.03 0.98
C VAL A 85 -0.69 8.11 0.40
N LEU A 86 -0.71 9.31 1.00
CA LEU A 86 -1.51 10.42 0.49
C LEU A 86 -1.10 10.81 -0.93
N LEU A 87 0.20 10.96 -1.19
CA LEU A 87 0.71 11.27 -2.53
C LEU A 87 0.33 10.17 -3.54
N THR A 88 0.46 8.89 -3.15
CA THR A 88 0.09 7.76 -4.01
C THR A 88 -1.39 7.77 -4.35
N VAL A 89 -2.27 8.08 -3.39
CA VAL A 89 -3.72 8.22 -3.63
C VAL A 89 -4.02 9.39 -4.57
N ILE A 90 -3.39 10.56 -4.35
CA ILE A 90 -3.57 11.72 -5.23
C ILE A 90 -3.17 11.38 -6.68
N ILE A 91 -2.01 10.76 -6.86
CA ILE A 91 -1.51 10.37 -8.20
C ILE A 91 -2.39 9.27 -8.80
N GLY A 92 -2.84 8.30 -8.00
CA GLY A 92 -3.73 7.23 -8.44
C GLY A 92 -5.08 7.77 -8.94
N ASN A 93 -5.64 8.75 -8.24
CA ASN A 93 -6.88 9.41 -8.65
C ASN A 93 -6.70 10.25 -9.93
N TRP A 94 -5.52 10.82 -10.16
CA TRP A 94 -5.24 11.47 -11.44
C TRP A 94 -5.24 10.44 -12.59
N LEU A 95 -4.55 9.30 -12.43
CA LEU A 95 -4.60 8.23 -13.43
C LEU A 95 -6.00 7.69 -13.68
N TYR A 96 -6.83 7.67 -12.63
CA TYR A 96 -8.23 7.24 -12.72
C TYR A 96 -9.05 8.10 -13.69
N ILE A 97 -8.75 9.39 -13.85
CA ILE A 97 -9.40 10.26 -14.84
C ILE A 97 -9.16 9.72 -16.26
N GLY A 98 -7.92 9.34 -16.57
CA GLY A 98 -7.57 8.73 -17.86
C GLY A 98 -8.18 7.35 -18.04
N TYR A 99 -8.29 6.57 -16.96
CA TYR A 99 -8.97 5.27 -16.99
C TYR A 99 -10.45 5.39 -17.39
N GLN A 100 -11.14 6.43 -16.90
CA GLN A 100 -12.56 6.69 -17.13
C GLN A 100 -12.85 7.51 -18.40
N SER A 101 -11.85 7.89 -19.20
CA SER A 101 -12.08 8.66 -20.42
C SER A 101 -12.92 7.86 -21.43
N PRO A 102 -13.62 8.51 -22.37
CA PRO A 102 -14.24 7.83 -23.51
C PRO A 102 -13.22 6.95 -24.24
N GLU A 103 -13.64 5.76 -24.67
CA GLU A 103 -12.80 4.72 -25.28
C GLU A 103 -11.64 4.23 -24.38
N GLY A 104 -11.65 4.62 -23.10
CA GLY A 104 -10.65 4.26 -22.11
C GLY A 104 -10.81 2.83 -21.61
N ALA A 105 -9.85 2.40 -20.79
CA ALA A 105 -9.85 1.05 -20.22
C ALA A 105 -11.16 0.72 -19.48
N ALA A 106 -11.79 1.69 -18.80
CA ALA A 106 -13.07 1.50 -18.13
C ALA A 106 -14.19 1.01 -19.05
N GLU A 107 -14.33 1.63 -20.22
CA GLU A 107 -15.37 1.26 -21.18
C GLU A 107 -15.12 -0.14 -21.74
N TRP A 108 -13.87 -0.46 -22.06
CA TRP A 108 -13.50 -1.79 -22.50
C TRP A 108 -13.83 -2.85 -21.44
N PHE A 109 -13.48 -2.60 -20.17
CA PHE A 109 -13.78 -3.50 -19.06
C PHE A 109 -15.28 -3.69 -18.86
N LYS A 110 -16.07 -2.62 -18.90
CA LYS A 110 -17.54 -2.71 -18.77
C LYS A 110 -18.19 -3.53 -19.88
N LEU A 111 -17.67 -3.43 -21.11
CA LEU A 111 -18.20 -4.15 -22.27
C LEU A 111 -17.79 -5.63 -22.34
N HIS A 112 -16.56 -5.96 -21.95
CA HIS A 112 -15.98 -7.30 -22.18
C HIS A 112 -15.79 -8.11 -20.90
N LEU A 113 -15.56 -7.45 -19.75
CA LEU A 113 -15.34 -8.12 -18.48
C LEU A 113 -15.84 -7.29 -17.28
N PRO A 114 -17.16 -7.14 -17.11
CA PRO A 114 -17.74 -6.28 -16.08
C PRO A 114 -17.39 -6.72 -14.66
N PHE A 115 -17.29 -8.02 -14.41
CA PHE A 115 -16.81 -8.53 -13.11
C PHE A 115 -15.34 -8.16 -12.87
N GLY A 116 -14.53 -8.16 -13.93
CA GLY A 116 -13.14 -7.70 -13.89
C GLY A 116 -13.08 -6.24 -13.43
N HIS A 117 -13.86 -5.36 -14.07
CA HIS A 117 -13.98 -3.94 -13.68
C HIS A 117 -14.22 -3.79 -12.18
N TRP A 118 -15.23 -4.49 -11.67
CA TRP A 118 -15.66 -4.39 -10.27
C TRP A 118 -14.52 -4.77 -9.29
N VAL A 119 -13.78 -5.84 -9.58
CA VAL A 119 -12.68 -6.29 -8.71
C VAL A 119 -11.44 -5.42 -8.86
N VAL A 120 -10.95 -5.22 -10.08
CA VAL A 120 -9.64 -4.59 -10.29
C VAL A 120 -9.69 -3.07 -10.12
N MET A 121 -10.87 -2.45 -10.25
CA MET A 121 -11.05 -1.02 -10.02
C MET A 121 -11.81 -0.73 -8.74
N GLU A 122 -13.11 -1.03 -8.68
CA GLU A 122 -13.97 -0.53 -7.60
C GLU A 122 -13.52 -1.08 -6.23
N TYR A 123 -13.35 -2.40 -6.13
CA TYR A 123 -12.86 -3.03 -4.91
C TYR A 123 -11.43 -2.59 -4.59
N LYS A 124 -10.53 -2.61 -5.58
CA LYS A 124 -9.14 -2.16 -5.40
C LYS A 124 -9.08 -0.73 -4.84
N GLU A 125 -9.80 0.20 -5.43
CA GLU A 125 -9.81 1.61 -5.06
C GLU A 125 -10.31 1.78 -3.62
N PHE A 126 -11.45 1.16 -3.30
CA PHE A 126 -12.01 1.18 -1.95
C PHE A 126 -11.02 0.64 -0.90
N VAL A 127 -10.43 -0.52 -1.17
CA VAL A 127 -9.45 -1.14 -0.27
C VAL A 127 -8.22 -0.26 -0.12
N SER A 128 -7.68 0.29 -1.21
CA SER A 128 -6.48 1.12 -1.19
C SER A 128 -6.67 2.39 -0.36
N LEU A 129 -7.87 3.00 -0.41
CA LEU A 129 -8.21 4.18 0.39
C LEU A 129 -8.19 3.91 1.89
N MET A 130 -8.46 2.68 2.33
CA MET A 130 -8.42 2.30 3.75
C MET A 130 -7.01 2.40 4.37
N ALA A 131 -5.95 2.48 3.56
CA ALA A 131 -4.60 2.74 4.07
C ALA A 131 -4.51 4.06 4.87
N ILE A 132 -5.22 5.12 4.44
CA ILE A 132 -5.21 6.43 5.10
C ILE A 132 -5.82 6.36 6.51
N PRO A 133 -7.09 5.97 6.71
CA PRO A 133 -7.69 5.94 8.04
C PRO A 133 -6.96 4.97 8.97
N CYS A 134 -6.43 3.85 8.47
CA CYS A 134 -5.61 2.95 9.29
C CYS A 134 -4.29 3.61 9.76
N GLY A 135 -3.55 4.22 8.84
CA GLY A 135 -2.27 4.87 9.14
C GLY A 135 -2.40 6.11 10.02
N ILE A 136 -3.43 6.93 9.80
CA ILE A 136 -3.71 8.11 10.62
C ILE A 136 -4.18 7.71 12.02
N THR A 137 -5.10 6.74 12.13
CA THR A 137 -5.55 6.23 13.45
C THR A 137 -4.37 5.65 14.22
N ALA A 138 -3.49 4.88 13.58
CA ALA A 138 -2.27 4.35 14.22
C ALA A 138 -1.37 5.48 14.76
N ALA A 139 -1.20 6.55 13.99
CA ALA A 139 -0.39 7.70 14.40
C ALA A 139 -1.02 8.44 15.59
N VAL A 140 -2.33 8.63 15.60
CA VAL A 140 -3.07 9.24 16.71
C VAL A 140 -2.94 8.37 17.96
N CYS A 141 -3.16 7.06 17.86
CA CYS A 141 -3.02 6.14 18.99
C CYS A 141 -1.60 6.17 19.57
N LEU A 142 -0.58 6.12 18.71
CA LEU A 142 0.83 6.16 19.12
C LEU A 142 1.22 7.49 19.79
N ARG A 143 0.66 8.61 19.36
CA ARG A 143 0.95 9.93 19.93
C ARG A 143 0.22 10.17 21.25
N ARG A 144 -1.06 9.84 21.31
CA ARG A 144 -1.94 10.20 22.43
C ARG A 144 -1.90 9.20 23.58
N PHE A 145 -1.76 7.92 23.30
CA PHE A 145 -2.00 6.88 24.32
C PHE A 145 -0.77 6.03 24.66
N ALA A 146 0.30 6.07 23.85
CA ALA A 146 1.48 5.22 24.07
C ALA A 146 2.32 5.59 25.31
N SER A 147 2.09 6.75 25.94
CA SER A 147 2.76 7.17 27.18
C SER A 147 1.94 6.94 28.45
N SER A 148 0.68 6.51 28.34
CA SER A 148 -0.19 6.30 29.50
C SER A 148 0.16 4.95 30.17
N GLY A 149 0.58 4.99 31.44
CA GLY A 149 1.18 3.85 32.16
C GLY A 149 0.34 2.57 32.20
N ASP A 150 -1.00 2.68 32.20
CA ASP A 150 -1.89 1.53 32.39
C ASP A 150 -2.47 0.93 31.08
N GLY A 151 -2.34 1.62 29.94
CA GLY A 151 -2.90 1.19 28.64
C GLY A 151 -1.85 0.74 27.62
N GLY A 152 -0.60 0.57 28.06
CA GLY A 152 0.55 0.47 27.15
C GLY A 152 0.55 -0.76 26.24
N ARG A 153 -0.10 -1.87 26.63
CA ARG A 153 -0.08 -3.12 25.85
C ARG A 153 -1.19 -3.16 24.81
N GLU A 154 -2.40 -2.77 25.21
CA GLU A 154 -3.60 -2.73 24.38
C GLU A 154 -3.41 -1.71 23.25
N VAL A 155 -2.83 -0.54 23.56
CA VAL A 155 -2.48 0.48 22.55
C VAL A 155 -1.44 -0.06 21.57
N ARG A 156 -0.43 -0.81 22.03
CA ARG A 156 0.55 -1.44 21.13
C ARG A 156 -0.15 -2.39 20.16
N TYR A 157 -1.00 -3.28 20.65
CA TYR A 157 -1.73 -4.21 19.79
C TYR A 157 -2.66 -3.50 18.80
N ALA A 158 -3.39 -2.48 19.23
CA ALA A 158 -4.23 -1.68 18.34
C ALA A 158 -3.39 -1.03 17.21
N VAL A 159 -2.25 -0.42 17.55
CA VAL A 159 -1.30 0.12 16.56
C VAL A 159 -0.81 -0.99 15.63
N GLY A 160 -0.50 -2.17 16.16
CA GLY A 160 -0.10 -3.34 15.39
C GLY A 160 -1.14 -3.75 14.35
N VAL A 161 -2.40 -3.89 14.75
CA VAL A 161 -3.50 -4.24 13.84
C VAL A 161 -3.68 -3.16 12.77
N LEU A 162 -3.69 -1.88 13.16
CA LEU A 162 -3.87 -0.78 12.22
C LEU A 162 -2.75 -0.70 11.18
N LEU A 163 -1.50 -0.86 11.59
CA LEU A 163 -0.38 -0.88 10.64
C LEU A 163 -0.38 -2.14 9.75
N SER A 164 -0.86 -3.29 10.26
CA SER A 164 -1.05 -4.50 9.45
C SER A 164 -2.11 -4.27 8.37
N MET A 165 -3.25 -3.68 8.75
CA MET A 165 -4.33 -3.35 7.83
C MET A 165 -3.88 -2.33 6.80
N MET A 166 -3.19 -1.27 7.21
CA MET A 166 -2.59 -0.30 6.30
C MET A 166 -1.64 -0.96 5.30
N TRP A 167 -0.77 -1.87 5.76
CA TRP A 167 0.15 -2.57 4.86
C TRP A 167 -0.58 -3.52 3.90
N LEU A 168 -1.57 -4.27 4.40
CA LEU A 168 -2.34 -5.22 3.60
C LEU A 168 -3.15 -4.51 2.50
N THR A 169 -3.79 -3.39 2.83
CA THR A 169 -4.58 -2.62 1.88
C THR A 169 -3.71 -2.02 0.78
N LEU A 170 -2.51 -1.54 1.12
CA LEU A 170 -1.51 -1.09 0.14
C LEU A 170 -1.02 -2.23 -0.74
N LEU A 171 -0.78 -3.41 -0.18
CA LEU A 171 -0.37 -4.59 -0.95
C LEU A 171 -1.46 -5.01 -1.96
N ILE A 172 -2.72 -5.06 -1.53
CA ILE A 172 -3.86 -5.39 -2.41
C ILE A 172 -3.95 -4.37 -3.55
N GLY A 173 -3.90 -3.07 -3.21
CA GLY A 173 -3.89 -1.98 -4.18
C GLY A 173 -2.77 -2.11 -5.21
N PHE A 174 -1.57 -2.43 -4.75
CA PHE A 174 -0.40 -2.64 -5.58
C PHE A 174 -0.56 -3.84 -6.52
N VAL A 175 -0.98 -5.00 -6.01
CA VAL A 175 -1.16 -6.23 -6.80
C VAL A 175 -2.19 -6.05 -7.90
N PHE A 176 -3.37 -5.49 -7.60
CA PHE A 176 -4.37 -5.23 -8.64
C PHE A 176 -3.97 -4.10 -9.58
N GLY A 177 -3.19 -3.11 -9.12
CA GLY A 177 -2.57 -2.12 -9.97
C GLY A 177 -1.67 -2.74 -11.05
N LEU A 178 -0.88 -3.76 -10.69
CA LEU A 178 -0.05 -4.52 -11.65
C LEU A 178 -0.87 -5.37 -12.63
N VAL A 179 -2.07 -5.82 -12.23
CA VAL A 179 -2.98 -6.53 -13.15
C VAL A 179 -3.57 -5.55 -14.17
N LEU A 180 -3.99 -4.37 -13.71
CA LEU A 180 -4.56 -3.32 -14.56
C LEU A 180 -3.61 -2.82 -15.63
N SER A 181 -2.32 -2.66 -15.32
CA SER A 181 -1.34 -2.19 -16.30
C SER A 181 -1.16 -3.12 -17.51
N LYS A 182 -1.71 -4.34 -17.46
CA LYS A 182 -1.70 -5.30 -18.58
C LYS A 182 -2.89 -5.16 -19.54
N TRP A 183 -3.95 -4.43 -19.16
CA TRP A 183 -5.22 -4.42 -19.90
C TRP A 183 -5.36 -3.10 -20.62
N LYS A 184 -5.60 -3.16 -21.94
CA LYS A 184 -5.66 -2.04 -22.91
C LYS A 184 -5.55 -0.64 -22.26
N GLY A 185 -4.31 -0.14 -22.18
CA GLY A 185 -3.97 1.27 -22.09
C GLY A 185 -4.50 2.04 -20.87
N VAL A 186 -3.89 1.84 -19.70
CA VAL A 186 -3.44 2.97 -18.87
C VAL A 186 -1.94 3.07 -19.01
#